data_AF-A0A1V5HBG5-F1
#
_entry.id   AF-A0A1V5HBG5-F1
#
_cell.length_a   1.000
_cell.length_b   1.000
_cell.length_c   1.000
_cell.angle_alpha   90.00
_cell.angle_beta   90.00
_cell.angle_gamma   90.00
#
_symmetry.space_group_name_H-M   'P 1'
#
loop_
_entity.id
_entity.type
_entity.pdbx_description
1 polymer ?
#
loop_
_entity_poly.entity_id
_entity_poly.type
_entity_poly.pdbx_seq_one_letter_code
_entity_poly.pdbx_strand_id
1 'polypeptide(L)'
;MDKCYPNDLVYQYIFWFAANTHMCYDWADAAVANYAQFATRYAGLLWDLQVTRVADPAKWIEVGDAAPVLWLWRDYVHQRDLGGGRRQLILHLINAPLETNLYTHDDGKVPPPRANLPLTVRLPGSPTVRGVWFLTPEYDLTQERLPHQAAAGGIAFTVPRLRFWSTVVIDLENAAAAF
;
A
#
# COMPACT_ATOMS: atom_id res chain seq x y z
N MET A 1 12.09 27.05 -13.16
CA MET A 1 11.56 25.89 -12.41
C MET A 1 10.56 25.23 -13.33
N ASP A 2 10.84 24.00 -13.71
CA ASP A 2 9.94 23.21 -14.56
C ASP A 2 8.58 23.05 -13.87
N LYS A 3 7.53 22.89 -14.68
CA LYS A 3 6.15 22.73 -14.19
C LYS A 3 6.11 21.65 -13.13
N CYS A 4 5.64 22.01 -11.94
CA CYS A 4 5.55 21.09 -10.82
C CYS A 4 4.30 21.43 -10.04
N TYR A 5 3.25 20.63 -10.18
CA TYR A 5 1.98 20.86 -9.52
C TYR A 5 1.90 20.07 -8.21
N PRO A 6 1.34 20.62 -7.12
CA PRO A 6 1.35 19.97 -5.81
C PRO A 6 0.72 18.56 -5.80
N ASN A 7 -0.35 18.34 -6.58
CA ASN A 7 -0.97 17.03 -6.73
C ASN A 7 -0.04 16.02 -7.41
N ASP A 8 0.67 16.42 -8.46
CA ASP A 8 1.66 15.57 -9.15
C ASP A 8 2.78 15.13 -8.19
N LEU A 9 3.27 16.07 -7.37
CA LEU A 9 4.29 15.79 -6.37
C LEU A 9 3.83 14.73 -5.36
N VAL A 10 2.61 14.85 -4.85
CA VAL A 10 2.04 13.88 -3.90
C VAL A 10 2.03 12.47 -4.49
N TYR A 11 1.57 12.30 -5.73
CA TYR A 11 1.57 10.99 -6.38
C TYR A 11 2.97 10.48 -6.70
N GLN A 12 3.90 11.36 -7.07
CA GLN A 12 5.30 10.99 -7.29
C GLN A 12 5.95 10.43 -6.01
N TYR A 13 5.71 11.05 -4.84
CA TYR A 13 6.12 10.52 -3.53
C TYR A 13 5.61 9.09 -3.32
N ILE A 14 4.31 8.92 -3.51
CA ILE A 14 3.62 7.65 -3.28
C ILE A 14 4.20 6.56 -4.19
N PHE A 15 4.36 6.85 -5.48
CA PHE A 15 4.88 5.86 -6.43
C PHE A 15 6.32 5.47 -6.12
N TRP A 16 7.17 6.41 -5.68
CA TRP A 16 8.52 6.09 -5.28
C TRP A 16 8.57 5.16 -4.07
N PHE A 17 7.85 5.49 -3.00
CA PHE A 17 7.83 4.63 -1.82
C PHE A 17 7.17 3.28 -2.08
N ALA A 18 6.02 3.27 -2.76
CA ALA A 18 5.31 2.05 -3.09
C ALA A 18 6.14 1.14 -4.01
N ALA A 19 7.00 1.70 -4.88
CA ALA A 19 7.94 0.97 -5.72
C ALA A 19 9.22 0.50 -4.99
N ASN A 20 9.30 0.63 -3.67
CA ASN A 20 10.50 0.30 -2.87
C ASN A 20 11.74 1.15 -3.23
N THR A 21 11.53 2.37 -3.72
CA THR A 21 12.62 3.31 -4.01
C THR A 21 12.76 4.36 -2.91
N HIS A 22 13.93 4.99 -2.83
CA HIS A 22 14.22 6.03 -1.84
C HIS A 22 14.33 7.38 -2.55
N MET A 23 13.60 8.42 -2.12
CA MET A 23 13.85 9.75 -2.67
C MET A 23 15.14 10.35 -2.11
N CYS A 24 15.88 11.05 -2.96
CA CYS A 24 17.04 11.83 -2.57
C CYS A 24 16.68 13.25 -2.09
N TYR A 25 15.46 13.72 -2.31
CA TYR A 25 14.99 15.05 -1.94
C TYR A 25 13.68 14.98 -1.17
N ASP A 26 13.58 15.77 -0.11
CA ASP A 26 12.32 16.03 0.58
C ASP A 26 11.75 17.37 0.08
N TRP A 27 10.52 17.34 -0.41
CA TRP A 27 9.72 18.46 -0.85
C TRP A 27 8.67 18.69 0.23
N ALA A 28 9.17 18.97 1.44
CA ALA A 28 8.36 19.11 2.65
C ALA A 28 7.19 20.10 2.47
N ASP A 29 7.36 21.13 1.64
CA ASP A 29 6.33 22.13 1.33
C ASP A 29 5.15 21.59 0.48
N ALA A 30 5.33 20.44 -0.19
CA ALA A 30 4.30 19.75 -0.96
C ALA A 30 3.75 18.51 -0.24
N ALA A 31 4.37 18.08 0.85
CA ALA A 31 4.01 16.88 1.58
C ALA A 31 2.73 17.11 2.40
N VAL A 32 1.59 16.72 1.84
CA VAL A 32 0.28 16.71 2.54
C VAL A 32 0.17 15.62 3.63
N ALA A 33 1.26 14.90 3.93
CA ALA A 33 1.30 13.74 4.79
C ALA A 33 2.71 13.54 5.41
N ASN A 34 2.80 12.71 6.44
CA ASN A 34 4.05 12.45 7.19
C ASN A 34 4.94 11.39 6.50
N TYR A 35 5.19 11.54 5.20
CA TYR A 35 5.83 10.50 4.39
C TYR A 35 7.25 10.13 4.85
N ALA A 36 8.10 11.11 5.17
CA ALA A 36 9.47 10.85 5.64
C ALA A 36 9.48 10.09 6.99
N GLN A 37 8.59 10.47 7.92
CA GLN A 37 8.43 9.75 9.20
C GLN A 37 7.90 8.34 8.99
N PHE A 38 6.92 8.17 8.10
CA PHE A 38 6.38 6.86 7.72
C PHE A 38 7.48 5.96 7.15
N ALA A 39 8.25 6.47 6.19
CA ALA A 39 9.31 5.72 5.55
C ALA A 39 10.42 5.35 6.53
N THR A 40 10.79 6.26 7.44
CA THR A 40 11.76 5.97 8.51
C THR A 40 11.25 4.87 9.45
N ARG A 41 10.01 4.99 9.92
CA ARG A 41 9.40 4.04 10.86
C ARG A 41 9.20 2.66 10.25
N TYR A 42 8.84 2.62 8.96
CA TYR A 42 8.51 1.39 8.23
C TYR A 42 9.55 1.04 7.15
N ALA A 43 10.80 1.48 7.33
CA ALA A 43 11.87 1.26 6.36
C ALA A 43 12.04 -0.22 5.99
N GLY A 44 11.83 -1.14 6.95
CA GLY A 44 11.88 -2.57 6.67
C GLY A 44 10.79 -3.09 5.74
N LEU A 45 9.66 -2.40 5.62
CA LEU A 45 8.59 -2.76 4.67
C LEU A 45 8.82 -2.18 3.27
N LEU A 46 9.65 -1.13 3.17
CA LEU A 46 9.92 -0.41 1.93
C LEU A 46 11.26 -0.78 1.31
N TRP A 47 12.30 -1.05 2.10
CA TRP A 47 13.68 -1.12 1.59
C TRP A 47 14.50 -2.29 2.13
N ASP A 48 13.91 -3.18 2.90
CA ASP A 48 14.60 -4.41 3.26
C ASP A 48 14.88 -5.24 2.00
N LEU A 49 16.07 -5.82 1.91
CA LEU A 49 16.53 -6.60 0.74
C LEU A 49 15.67 -7.85 0.48
N GLN A 50 14.89 -8.30 1.47
CA GLN A 50 13.97 -9.42 1.34
C GLN A 50 12.57 -8.99 0.89
N VAL A 51 12.32 -7.68 0.70
CA VAL A 51 11.09 -7.18 0.10
C VAL A 51 11.17 -7.41 -1.40
N THR A 52 10.27 -8.25 -1.91
CA THR A 52 10.21 -8.64 -3.32
C THR A 52 8.80 -8.48 -3.84
N ARG A 53 8.66 -8.17 -5.13
CA ARG A 53 7.35 -8.04 -5.78
C ARG A 53 6.68 -9.41 -5.93
N VAL A 54 5.36 -9.43 -5.72
CA VAL A 54 4.53 -10.61 -6.02
C VAL A 54 4.25 -10.65 -7.52
N ALA A 55 4.52 -11.78 -8.17
CA ALA A 55 4.49 -11.88 -9.63
C ALA A 55 3.08 -11.78 -10.24
N ASP A 56 2.07 -12.34 -9.57
CA ASP A 56 0.68 -12.32 -10.03
C ASP A 56 -0.27 -12.13 -8.83
N PRO A 57 -0.34 -10.91 -8.27
CA PRO A 57 -1.10 -10.67 -7.05
C PRO A 57 -2.61 -10.87 -7.22
N ALA A 58 -3.12 -10.84 -8.46
CA ALA A 58 -4.54 -11.09 -8.74
C ALA A 58 -4.97 -12.55 -8.51
N LYS A 59 -4.03 -13.50 -8.46
CA LYS A 59 -4.31 -14.88 -8.00
C LYS A 59 -4.67 -14.95 -6.52
N TRP A 60 -4.14 -14.02 -5.74
CA TRP A 60 -4.19 -14.05 -4.28
C TRP A 60 -5.11 -12.99 -3.70
N ILE A 61 -5.24 -11.84 -4.33
CA ILE A 61 -5.95 -10.69 -3.78
C ILE A 61 -7.15 -10.36 -4.67
N GLU A 62 -8.32 -10.33 -4.05
CA GLU A 62 -9.57 -9.90 -4.64
C GLU A 62 -9.97 -8.55 -4.03
N VAL A 63 -9.86 -7.52 -4.86
CA VAL A 63 -10.19 -6.13 -4.51
C VAL A 63 -11.66 -5.77 -4.77
N GLY A 64 -12.43 -6.66 -5.40
CA GLY A 64 -13.85 -6.46 -5.71
C GLY A 64 -14.17 -5.08 -6.30
N ASP A 65 -15.19 -4.44 -5.74
CA ASP A 65 -15.65 -3.10 -6.14
C ASP A 65 -14.65 -1.97 -5.86
N ALA A 66 -13.57 -2.23 -5.09
CA ALA A 66 -12.50 -1.27 -4.90
C ALA A 66 -11.54 -1.20 -6.11
N ALA A 67 -11.58 -2.16 -7.04
CA ALA A 67 -10.68 -2.21 -8.19
C ALA A 67 -10.59 -0.90 -9.00
N PRO A 68 -11.71 -0.20 -9.32
CA PRO A 68 -11.65 1.04 -10.12
C PRO A 68 -10.98 2.21 -9.41
N VAL A 69 -10.89 2.18 -8.07
CA VAL A 69 -10.30 3.28 -7.28
C VAL A 69 -8.88 2.98 -6.82
N LEU A 70 -8.42 1.73 -6.92
CA LEU A 70 -7.08 1.30 -6.53
C LEU A 70 -6.14 1.30 -7.74
N TRP A 71 -5.44 2.41 -7.92
CA TRP A 71 -4.57 2.62 -9.07
C TRP A 71 -3.35 1.71 -9.06
N LEU A 72 -3.10 1.02 -10.18
CA LEU A 72 -1.94 0.15 -10.39
C LEU A 72 -1.67 -0.81 -9.23
N TRP A 73 -2.70 -1.23 -8.48
CA TRP A 73 -2.49 -1.97 -7.23
C TRP A 73 -1.71 -3.27 -7.46
N ARG A 74 -1.87 -3.90 -8.63
CA ARG A 74 -1.13 -5.12 -9.02
C ARG A 74 0.37 -4.91 -9.13
N ASP A 75 0.81 -3.67 -9.37
CA ASP A 75 2.22 -3.33 -9.47
C ASP A 75 2.89 -3.09 -8.12
N TYR A 76 2.09 -2.88 -7.07
CA TYR A 76 2.54 -2.47 -5.75
C TYR A 76 2.14 -3.44 -4.64
N VAL A 77 2.13 -4.73 -4.96
CA VAL A 77 2.04 -5.82 -3.98
C VAL A 77 3.40 -6.47 -3.83
N HIS A 78 3.89 -6.47 -2.59
CA HIS A 78 5.16 -7.02 -2.21
C HIS A 78 5.00 -8.11 -1.15
N GLN A 79 6.02 -8.92 -1.00
CA GLN A 79 6.18 -9.84 0.11
C GLN A 79 7.55 -9.65 0.74
N ARG A 80 7.65 -9.91 2.04
CA ARG A 80 8.91 -9.88 2.77
C ARG A 80 9.05 -11.16 3.56
N ASP A 81 10.12 -11.91 3.30
CA ASP A 81 10.50 -13.03 4.16
C ASP A 81 11.13 -12.50 5.44
N LEU A 82 10.78 -13.09 6.59
CA LEU A 82 11.35 -12.75 7.89
C LEU A 82 12.17 -13.92 8.48
N GLY A 83 12.29 -15.01 7.74
CA GLY A 83 12.90 -16.26 8.19
C GLY A 83 11.98 -17.06 9.12
N GLY A 84 12.33 -18.35 9.35
CA GLY A 84 11.62 -19.21 10.29
C GLY A 84 10.14 -19.44 9.96
N GLY A 85 9.77 -19.40 8.68
CA GLY A 85 8.38 -19.56 8.22
C GLY A 85 7.50 -18.32 8.41
N ARG A 86 8.07 -17.19 8.85
CA ARG A 86 7.37 -15.90 8.95
C ARG A 86 7.47 -15.12 7.66
N ARG A 87 6.36 -14.49 7.27
CA ARG A 87 6.27 -13.70 6.05
C ARG A 87 5.30 -12.54 6.21
N GLN A 88 5.57 -11.45 5.53
CA GLN A 88 4.64 -10.34 5.42
C GLN A 88 4.18 -10.20 3.97
N LEU A 89 2.87 -10.11 3.75
CA LEU A 89 2.31 -9.65 2.48
C LEU A 89 1.99 -8.16 2.62
N ILE A 90 2.49 -7.33 1.72
CA ILE A 90 2.47 -5.87 1.78
C ILE A 90 1.70 -5.37 0.57
N LEU A 91 0.58 -4.69 0.81
CA LEU A 91 -0.28 -4.13 -0.23
C LEU A 91 -0.23 -2.61 -0.12
N HIS A 92 0.35 -1.93 -1.11
CA HIS A 92 0.20 -0.48 -1.22
C HIS A 92 -1.10 -0.16 -1.95
N LEU A 93 -1.98 0.57 -1.29
CA LEU A 93 -3.28 0.99 -1.79
C LEU A 93 -3.16 2.46 -2.20
N ILE A 94 -3.31 2.73 -3.49
CA ILE A 94 -3.17 4.07 -4.06
C ILE A 94 -4.53 4.50 -4.62
N ASN A 95 -5.09 5.61 -4.13
CA ASN A 95 -6.34 6.16 -4.64
C ASN A 95 -6.10 6.75 -6.04
N ALA A 96 -6.84 6.30 -7.04
CA ALA A 96 -6.60 6.71 -8.42
C ALA A 96 -6.65 8.23 -8.62
N PRO A 97 -5.59 8.83 -9.19
CA PRO A 97 -5.61 10.25 -9.49
C PRO A 97 -6.70 10.53 -10.53
N LEU A 98 -7.22 11.76 -10.51
CA LEU A 98 -8.18 12.20 -11.54
C LEU A 98 -7.50 12.40 -12.90
N GLU A 99 -6.20 12.70 -12.88
CA GLU A 99 -5.36 12.87 -14.06
C GLU A 99 -4.23 11.84 -14.05
N THR A 100 -4.02 11.16 -15.17
CA THR A 100 -3.01 10.09 -15.29
C THR A 100 -1.67 10.57 -15.84
N ASN A 101 -1.60 11.84 -16.26
CA ASN A 101 -0.42 12.44 -16.88
C ASN A 101 0.10 13.60 -16.01
N LEU A 102 1.36 13.51 -15.59
CA LEU A 102 2.00 14.55 -14.79
C LEU A 102 2.15 15.85 -15.60
N TYR A 103 2.09 16.99 -14.91
CA TYR A 103 2.38 18.33 -15.42
C TYR A 103 1.46 18.81 -16.55
N THR A 104 0.27 18.22 -16.63
CA THR A 104 -0.75 18.57 -17.65
C THR A 104 -1.79 19.55 -17.14
N HIS A 105 -2.16 19.48 -15.85
CA HIS A 105 -3.22 20.29 -15.24
C HIS A 105 -2.74 20.91 -13.93
N ASP A 106 -2.93 22.22 -13.78
CA ASP A 106 -2.54 22.99 -12.59
C ASP A 106 -3.69 23.24 -11.61
N ASP A 107 -4.85 22.62 -11.87
CA ASP A 107 -6.09 22.87 -11.13
C ASP A 107 -6.12 22.27 -9.72
N GLY A 108 -5.08 21.52 -9.35
CA GLY A 108 -4.91 20.91 -8.03
C GLY A 108 -6.01 19.90 -7.69
N LYS A 109 -6.76 19.40 -8.68
CA LYS A 109 -7.83 18.45 -8.42
C LYS A 109 -7.27 17.11 -7.95
N VAL A 110 -7.96 16.55 -6.98
CA VAL A 110 -7.59 15.33 -6.28
C VAL A 110 -8.83 14.44 -6.15
N PRO A 111 -8.68 13.11 -6.19
CA PRO A 111 -9.83 12.22 -6.07
C PRO A 111 -10.52 12.39 -4.72
N PRO A 112 -11.80 12.05 -4.58
CA PRO A 112 -12.45 12.05 -3.27
C PRO A 112 -11.82 10.98 -2.35
N PRO A 113 -11.83 11.19 -1.02
CA PRO A 113 -11.43 10.15 -0.07
C PRO A 113 -12.30 8.90 -0.22
N ARG A 114 -11.70 7.74 0.00
CA ARG A 114 -12.39 6.44 0.02
C ARG A 114 -12.47 5.91 1.44
N ALA A 115 -13.50 5.14 1.73
CA ALA A 115 -13.71 4.53 3.03
C ALA A 115 -14.33 3.15 2.86
N ASN A 116 -14.14 2.31 3.87
CA ASN A 116 -14.73 0.97 3.97
C ASN A 116 -14.50 0.10 2.72
N LEU A 117 -13.26 0.06 2.23
CA LEU A 117 -12.91 -0.73 1.05
C LEU A 117 -12.76 -2.20 1.45
N PRO A 118 -13.64 -3.11 0.98
CA PRO A 118 -13.54 -4.53 1.30
C PRO A 118 -12.41 -5.16 0.48
N LEU A 119 -11.58 -5.96 1.13
CA LEU A 119 -10.52 -6.74 0.50
C LEU A 119 -10.60 -8.19 0.96
N THR A 120 -10.39 -9.11 0.01
CA THR A 120 -10.24 -10.54 0.30
C THR A 120 -8.86 -10.99 -0.17
N VAL A 121 -8.17 -11.78 0.64
CA VAL A 121 -6.86 -12.35 0.33
C VAL A 121 -6.88 -13.84 0.54
N ARG A 122 -6.63 -14.60 -0.53
CA ARG A 122 -6.39 -16.04 -0.53
C ARG A 122 -4.99 -16.31 0.00
N LEU A 123 -4.90 -17.24 0.94
CA LEU A 123 -3.67 -17.61 1.63
C LEU A 123 -3.40 -19.10 1.39
N PRO A 124 -2.58 -19.47 0.39
CA PRO A 124 -2.29 -20.86 0.08
C PRO A 124 -1.54 -21.53 1.23
N GLY A 125 -1.82 -22.81 1.47
CA GLY A 125 -1.21 -23.57 2.58
C GLY A 125 -1.77 -23.24 3.97
N SER A 126 -2.81 -22.39 4.05
CA SER A 126 -3.50 -22.01 5.29
C SER A 126 -2.54 -21.54 6.41
N PRO A 127 -1.68 -20.54 6.15
CA PRO A 127 -0.81 -19.99 7.18
C PRO A 127 -1.60 -19.38 8.32
N THR A 128 -0.96 -19.30 9.49
CA THR A 128 -1.53 -18.59 10.63
C THR A 128 -1.41 -17.09 10.40
N VAL A 129 -2.53 -16.38 10.42
CA VAL A 129 -2.57 -14.91 10.32
C VAL A 129 -2.33 -14.31 11.69
N ARG A 130 -1.15 -13.73 11.92
CA ARG A 130 -0.79 -13.08 13.18
C ARG A 130 -1.44 -11.70 13.31
N GLY A 131 -1.65 -11.02 12.19
CA GLY A 131 -2.38 -9.77 12.17
C GLY A 131 -2.49 -9.18 10.78
N VAL A 132 -3.51 -8.35 10.60
CA VAL A 132 -3.66 -7.44 9.46
C VAL A 132 -3.48 -6.04 10.01
N TRP A 133 -2.55 -5.28 9.44
CA TRP A 133 -2.18 -3.95 9.90
C TRP A 133 -2.46 -2.93 8.81
N PHE A 134 -3.14 -1.85 9.16
CA PHE A 134 -3.30 -0.68 8.32
C PHE A 134 -2.33 0.39 8.76
N LEU A 135 -1.52 0.85 7.81
CA LEU A 135 -0.49 1.87 7.99
C LEU A 135 -0.80 3.02 7.04
N THR A 136 -0.79 4.26 7.52
CA THR A 136 -0.90 5.42 6.62
C THR A 136 -0.06 6.60 7.14
N PRO A 137 0.59 7.35 6.24
CA PRO A 137 1.23 8.63 6.57
C PRO A 137 0.24 9.80 6.64
N GLU A 138 -1.01 9.60 6.21
CA GLU A 138 -1.96 10.68 5.89
C GLU A 138 -2.92 11.00 7.03
N TYR A 139 -3.33 12.27 7.12
CA TYR A 139 -3.97 12.90 8.29
C TYR A 139 -3.03 12.90 9.51
N ASP A 140 -2.75 11.71 10.03
CA ASP A 140 -1.82 11.44 11.11
C ASP A 140 -1.12 10.10 10.84
N LEU A 141 0.15 10.01 11.22
CA LEU A 141 0.91 8.76 11.12
C LEU A 141 0.22 7.67 11.96
N THR A 142 -0.49 6.76 11.28
CA THR A 142 -1.33 5.76 11.94
C THR A 142 -0.82 4.34 11.71
N GLN A 143 -0.91 3.54 12.76
CA GLN A 143 -0.82 2.09 12.74
C GLN A 143 -2.00 1.51 13.51
N GLU A 144 -2.87 0.78 12.83
CA GLU A 144 -4.00 0.11 13.47
C GLU A 144 -4.08 -1.36 13.04
N ARG A 145 -4.48 -2.22 13.98
CA ARG A 145 -4.75 -3.63 13.68
C ARG A 145 -6.18 -3.75 13.17
N LEU A 146 -6.33 -4.26 11.96
CA LEU A 146 -7.64 -4.49 11.37
C LEU A 146 -8.24 -5.81 11.86
N PRO A 147 -9.54 -5.83 12.19
CA PRO A 147 -10.27 -7.09 12.32
C PRO A 147 -10.31 -7.78 10.95
N HIS A 148 -10.19 -9.10 10.95
CA HIS A 148 -10.33 -9.93 9.76
C HIS A 148 -11.19 -11.15 10.08
N GLN A 149 -11.80 -11.70 9.05
CA GLN A 149 -12.66 -12.87 9.13
C GLN A 149 -12.14 -13.93 8.17
N ALA A 150 -12.42 -15.21 8.46
CA ALA A 150 -12.12 -16.28 7.52
C ALA A 150 -12.94 -16.11 6.23
N ALA A 151 -12.31 -16.34 5.08
CA ALA A 151 -12.93 -16.36 3.77
C ALA A 151 -12.50 -17.63 3.02
N ALA A 152 -13.10 -17.91 1.87
CA ALA A 152 -12.79 -19.11 1.09
C ALA A 152 -11.29 -19.18 0.72
N GLY A 153 -10.55 -20.06 1.41
CA GLY A 153 -9.11 -20.24 1.23
C GLY A 153 -8.24 -19.06 1.70
N GLY A 154 -8.72 -18.23 2.64
CA GLY A 154 -7.96 -17.07 3.11
C GLY A 154 -8.70 -16.21 4.13
N ILE A 155 -8.55 -14.89 4.03
CA ILE A 155 -9.16 -13.90 4.94
C ILE A 155 -9.83 -12.75 4.19
N ALA A 156 -10.81 -12.12 4.83
CA ALA A 156 -11.42 -10.88 4.40
C ALA A 156 -11.32 -9.81 5.49
N PHE A 157 -11.13 -8.56 5.10
CA PHE A 157 -11.05 -7.40 5.98
C PHE A 157 -11.46 -6.13 5.26
N THR A 158 -11.65 -5.06 6.02
CA THR A 158 -12.08 -3.75 5.49
C THR A 158 -11.02 -2.71 5.77
N VAL A 159 -10.58 -2.00 4.73
CA VAL A 159 -9.70 -0.84 4.85
C VAL A 159 -10.56 0.37 5.23
N PRO A 160 -10.31 1.00 6.39
CA PRO A 160 -11.24 1.98 6.95
C PRO A 160 -11.27 3.27 6.13
N ARG A 161 -10.11 3.70 5.63
CA ARG A 161 -9.95 4.97 4.91
C ARG A 161 -8.75 4.92 3.96
N LEU A 162 -8.85 5.72 2.89
CA LEU A 162 -7.78 5.94 1.93
C LEU A 162 -7.92 7.34 1.33
N ARG A 163 -6.94 8.22 1.54
CA ARG A 163 -6.94 9.56 0.96
C ARG A 163 -6.13 9.60 -0.34
N PHE A 164 -4.83 9.32 -0.30
CA PHE A 164 -3.99 9.08 -1.49
C PHE A 164 -3.24 7.75 -1.40
N TRP A 165 -2.61 7.44 -0.27
CA TRP A 165 -1.85 6.22 -0.05
C TRP A 165 -1.96 5.67 1.37
N SER A 166 -2.19 4.36 1.44
CA SER A 166 -2.07 3.57 2.66
C SER A 166 -1.43 2.23 2.34
N THR A 167 -0.83 1.60 3.34
CA THR A 167 -0.25 0.26 3.21
C THR A 167 -0.97 -0.70 4.14
N VAL A 168 -1.37 -1.85 3.62
CA VAL A 168 -1.84 -2.98 4.43
C VAL A 168 -0.73 -4.02 4.53
N VAL A 169 -0.48 -4.51 5.73
CA VAL A 169 0.49 -5.58 5.99
C VAL A 169 -0.20 -6.75 6.66
N ILE A 170 -0.11 -7.92 6.04
CA ILE A 170 -0.61 -9.18 6.60
C ILE A 170 0.61 -9.95 7.10
N ASP A 171 0.74 -10.08 8.43
CA ASP A 171 1.80 -10.86 9.08
C ASP A 171 1.35 -12.32 9.18
N LEU A 172 2.14 -13.20 8.58
CA LEU A 172 1.87 -14.62 8.40
C LEU A 172 2.95 -15.46 9.08
N GLU A 173 2.54 -16.61 9.57
CA GLU A 173 3.40 -17.63 10.13
C GLU A 173 3.07 -18.99 9.50
N ASN A 174 4.08 -19.83 9.30
CA ASN A 174 4.00 -21.06 8.52
C ASN A 174 3.54 -20.81 7.07
N ALA A 175 3.94 -19.68 6.47
CA ALA A 175 3.62 -19.35 5.10
C ALA A 175 4.44 -20.17 4.09
N ALA A 176 3.84 -20.47 2.94
CA ALA A 176 4.55 -21.06 1.81
C ALA A 176 5.66 -20.14 1.29
N ALA A 177 6.62 -20.72 0.58
CA ALA A 177 7.86 -20.03 0.16
C ALA A 177 7.67 -18.89 -0.86
N ALA A 178 6.51 -18.74 -1.51
CA ALA A 178 6.21 -17.62 -2.42
C ALA A 178 4.70 -17.41 -2.65
N PHE A 179 4.28 -16.14 -2.65
CA PHE A 179 3.10 -15.66 -3.38
C PHE A 179 3.50 -15.25 -4.80
#